data_AF-A0A949XJD7-F1
#
_entry.id   AF-A0A949XJD7-F1
#
_cell.length_a   1.000
_cell.length_b   1.000
_cell.length_c   1.000
_cell.angle_alpha   90.00
_cell.angle_beta   90.00
_cell.angle_gamma   90.00
#
_symmetry.space_group_name_H-M   'P 1'
#
loop_
_entity.id
_entity.type
_entity.pdbx_description
1 polymer ?
#
loop_
_entity_poly.entity_id
_entity_poly.type
_entity_poly.pdbx_seq_one_letter_code
_entity_poly.pdbx_strand_id
1 'polypeptide(L)'
;MPSHSAIARQWKFPSPVIAAAINRSGSWLAATLADGTAQLLPAHADTETPRALDLHNDKSGVSLSLQPDADPQGFISGGDDGRVFLIDPVVATPTLLAEQKGRWIDNVATSESGYRAYSFGKQCIILNAEGEQVGNTKTLPSSIGGMAFSPNGKRLATSHYNGLTLWWVNAKDNEPTVLEWKGSHLGVVWSPDGKIVMTAMQESALHGWRLADLQEMRMQGYAGKTHSMEYTARGRYLVTSGADQVICWPFFGGGPWGKQPLTLSGPDGGLAGGNLVSRVAAHPKDEMVAAGYENGMIILAPLDGRMEMMIHPPQPSSAKEKAGVTALLWNKAGDCLFAGLENGAFLLFTIDSVRKAVMHV
;
A
#
# COMPACT_ATOMS: atom_id res chain seq x y z
N MET A 1 18.51 -32.14 -6.82
CA MET A 1 17.94 -31.63 -8.09
C MET A 1 17.72 -30.14 -7.92
N PRO A 2 18.01 -29.26 -8.90
CA PRO A 2 17.80 -27.83 -8.69
C PRO A 2 16.28 -27.61 -8.57
N SER A 3 15.82 -27.17 -7.40
CA SER A 3 14.47 -26.66 -7.27
C SER A 3 14.40 -25.38 -8.11
N HIS A 4 13.55 -25.35 -9.13
CA HIS A 4 13.39 -24.15 -9.94
C HIS A 4 12.72 -23.09 -9.06
N SER A 5 13.44 -22.02 -8.76
CA SER A 5 12.91 -20.89 -7.98
C SER A 5 11.74 -20.26 -8.71
N ALA A 6 10.65 -19.96 -7.99
CA ALA A 6 9.52 -19.19 -8.53
C ALA A 6 9.92 -17.73 -8.85
N ILE A 7 11.06 -17.26 -8.35
CA ILE A 7 11.60 -15.92 -8.59
C ILE A 7 12.09 -15.82 -10.03
N ALA A 8 11.44 -14.98 -10.84
CA ALA A 8 11.89 -14.69 -12.20
C ALA A 8 13.16 -13.83 -12.19
N ARG A 9 13.19 -12.81 -11.32
CA ARG A 9 14.33 -11.90 -11.17
C ARG A 9 14.46 -11.41 -9.73
N GLN A 10 15.71 -11.17 -9.32
CA GLN A 10 16.04 -10.57 -8.04
C GLN A 10 17.06 -9.45 -8.23
N TRP A 11 16.80 -8.31 -7.61
CA TRP A 11 17.75 -7.22 -7.43
C TRP A 11 18.11 -7.10 -5.94
N LYS A 12 19.30 -6.58 -5.66
CA LYS A 12 19.75 -6.25 -4.30
C LYS A 12 20.08 -4.76 -4.26
N PHE A 13 19.24 -4.01 -3.58
CA PHE A 13 19.42 -2.58 -3.35
C PHE A 13 20.34 -2.33 -2.15
N PRO A 14 20.99 -1.15 -2.08
CA PRO A 14 21.96 -0.83 -1.03
C PRO A 14 21.33 -0.64 0.35
N SER A 15 20.01 -0.45 0.42
CA SER A 15 19.28 -0.07 1.63
C SER A 15 17.90 -0.76 1.65
N PRO A 16 17.27 -0.95 2.84
CA PRO A 16 15.93 -1.53 2.95
C PRO A 16 14.90 -0.88 2.03
N VAL A 17 14.04 -1.69 1.40
CA VAL A 17 12.88 -1.17 0.67
C VAL A 17 11.83 -0.72 1.68
N ILE A 18 11.35 0.51 1.56
CA ILE A 18 10.34 1.08 2.47
C ILE A 18 8.95 1.03 1.84
N ALA A 19 8.85 1.42 0.58
CA ALA A 19 7.60 1.38 -0.19
C ALA A 19 7.90 1.10 -1.66
N ALA A 20 6.89 0.63 -2.38
CA ALA A 20 6.92 0.58 -3.83
C ALA A 20 5.55 0.97 -4.39
N ALA A 21 5.52 1.41 -5.65
CA ALA A 21 4.30 1.72 -6.38
C ALA A 21 4.48 1.39 -7.87
N ILE A 22 3.37 1.08 -8.55
CA ILE A 22 3.29 1.04 -10.01
C ILE A 22 2.47 2.24 -10.45
N ASN A 23 2.95 2.98 -11.46
CA ASN A 23 2.24 4.16 -11.97
C ASN A 23 0.89 3.78 -12.60
N ARG A 24 -0.02 4.74 -12.79
CA ARG A 24 -1.41 4.42 -13.22
C ARG A 24 -1.48 3.88 -14.66
N SER A 25 -0.53 4.28 -15.50
CA SER A 25 -0.38 3.72 -16.85
C SER A 25 0.03 2.24 -16.80
N GLY A 26 0.70 1.83 -15.72
CA GLY A 26 1.19 0.47 -15.51
C GLY A 26 2.53 0.21 -16.20
N SER A 27 3.21 1.24 -16.71
CA SER A 27 4.45 1.10 -17.47
C SER A 27 5.70 1.08 -16.58
N TRP A 28 5.64 1.72 -15.41
CA TRP A 28 6.78 1.87 -14.51
C TRP A 28 6.45 1.46 -13.09
N LEU A 29 7.49 1.03 -12.40
CA LEU A 29 7.54 0.75 -10.98
C LEU A 29 8.60 1.65 -10.33
N ALA A 30 8.29 2.16 -9.16
CA ALA A 30 9.22 2.85 -8.27
C ALA A 30 9.30 2.13 -6.93
N ALA A 31 10.48 2.01 -6.35
CA ALA A 31 10.71 1.54 -4.99
C ALA A 31 11.56 2.55 -4.22
N THR A 32 11.07 3.06 -3.09
CA THR A 32 11.83 3.97 -2.23
C THR A 32 12.58 3.19 -1.14
N LEU A 33 13.76 3.68 -0.79
CA LEU A 33 14.67 3.04 0.14
C LEU A 33 14.87 3.86 1.42
N ALA A 34 15.35 3.21 2.47
CA ALA A 34 15.57 3.83 3.78
C ALA A 34 16.73 4.85 3.79
N ASP A 35 17.50 4.95 2.72
CA ASP A 35 18.56 5.96 2.54
C ASP A 35 18.06 7.24 1.82
N GLY A 36 16.75 7.34 1.58
CA GLY A 36 16.15 8.49 0.89
C GLY A 36 16.27 8.45 -0.63
N THR A 37 16.78 7.36 -1.21
CA THR A 37 16.81 7.15 -2.66
C THR A 37 15.57 6.40 -3.16
N ALA A 38 15.38 6.38 -4.47
CA ALA A 38 14.41 5.53 -5.16
C ALA A 38 15.05 4.75 -6.31
N GLN A 39 14.44 3.63 -6.67
CA GLN A 39 14.81 2.77 -7.78
C GLN A 39 13.65 2.72 -8.77
N LEU A 40 13.90 3.02 -10.03
CA LEU A 40 12.93 2.98 -11.11
C LEU A 40 13.17 1.81 -12.05
N LEU A 41 12.10 1.11 -12.43
CA LEU A 41 12.10 -0.09 -13.27
C LEU A 41 10.86 -0.08 -14.17
N PRO A 42 10.92 -0.56 -15.42
CA PRO A 42 9.69 -0.84 -16.16
C PRO A 42 8.91 -1.97 -15.48
N ALA A 43 7.59 -1.85 -15.40
CA ALA A 43 6.72 -2.81 -14.70
C ALA A 43 6.49 -4.14 -15.45
N HIS A 44 7.14 -4.31 -16.59
CA HIS A 44 7.07 -5.51 -17.44
C HIS A 44 8.45 -6.07 -17.81
N ALA A 45 9.53 -5.39 -17.48
CA ALA A 45 10.87 -5.81 -17.86
C ALA A 45 11.53 -6.62 -16.74
N ASP A 46 12.05 -7.79 -17.08
CA ASP A 46 12.80 -8.67 -16.16
C ASP A 46 14.33 -8.56 -16.35
N THR A 47 14.80 -7.85 -17.38
CA THR A 47 16.22 -7.70 -17.71
C THR A 47 16.83 -6.34 -17.40
N GLU A 48 16.02 -5.31 -17.15
CA GLU A 48 16.55 -3.95 -17.00
C GLU A 48 17.24 -3.72 -15.65
N THR A 49 18.28 -2.88 -15.69
CA THR A 49 18.96 -2.41 -14.49
C THR A 49 18.15 -1.26 -13.88
N PRO A 50 17.80 -1.32 -12.60
CA PRO A 50 17.10 -0.24 -11.91
C PRO A 50 17.87 1.08 -12.03
N ARG A 51 17.15 2.16 -12.30
CA ARG A 51 17.70 3.53 -12.28
C ARG A 51 17.53 4.12 -10.89
N ALA A 52 18.64 4.40 -10.22
CA ALA A 52 18.66 5.06 -8.93
C ALA A 52 18.39 6.57 -9.06
N LEU A 53 17.64 7.14 -8.11
CA LEU A 53 17.34 8.56 -7.98
C LEU A 53 17.51 9.01 -6.53
N ASP A 54 18.16 10.15 -6.33
CA ASP A 54 18.18 10.83 -5.03
C ASP A 54 16.89 11.63 -4.86
N LEU A 55 16.10 11.32 -3.81
CA LEU A 55 14.89 12.06 -3.47
C LEU A 55 15.11 12.90 -2.21
N HIS A 56 15.33 12.24 -1.08
CA HIS A 56 15.38 12.84 0.25
C HIS A 56 16.79 12.80 0.88
N ASN A 57 17.73 12.14 0.20
CA ASN A 57 19.07 11.80 0.68
C ASN A 57 20.01 13.00 0.92
N ASP A 58 19.88 14.09 0.14
CA ASP A 58 20.76 15.27 0.26
C ASP A 58 20.67 15.99 1.62
N LYS A 59 19.59 15.77 2.38
CA LYS A 59 19.44 16.22 3.78
C LYS A 59 19.54 15.08 4.79
N SER A 60 20.07 13.92 4.37
CA SER A 60 20.03 12.66 5.13
C SER A 60 18.61 12.23 5.53
N GLY A 61 17.62 12.62 4.73
CA GLY A 61 16.22 12.28 4.95
C GLY A 61 15.85 10.95 4.32
N VAL A 62 14.72 10.40 4.75
CA VAL A 62 14.14 9.14 4.27
C VAL A 62 12.81 9.39 3.57
N SER A 63 12.48 8.54 2.59
CA SER A 63 11.12 8.50 2.05
C SER A 63 10.18 7.87 3.07
N LEU A 64 9.09 8.55 3.39
CA LEU A 64 8.05 8.08 4.31
C LEU A 64 6.82 7.56 3.55
N SER A 65 6.59 8.06 2.34
CA SER A 65 5.43 7.68 1.54
C SER A 65 5.75 7.76 0.05
N LEU A 66 5.16 6.84 -0.71
CA LEU A 66 5.25 6.76 -2.17
C LEU A 66 3.88 6.34 -2.72
N GLN A 67 3.40 7.01 -3.75
CA GLN A 67 2.17 6.66 -4.46
C GLN A 67 2.34 6.89 -5.96
N PRO A 68 1.56 6.19 -6.82
CA PRO A 68 1.39 6.65 -8.20
C PRO A 68 0.88 8.08 -8.21
N ASP A 69 1.38 8.88 -9.15
CA ASP A 69 0.96 10.27 -9.24
C ASP A 69 -0.48 10.39 -9.81
N ALA A 70 -1.06 11.59 -9.71
CA ALA A 70 -2.25 11.93 -10.47
C ALA A 70 -1.97 11.98 -11.99
N ASP A 71 -0.74 12.33 -12.40
CA ASP A 71 -0.26 12.05 -13.75
C ASP A 71 -0.09 10.53 -13.93
N PRO A 72 -0.70 9.90 -14.96
CA PRO A 72 -0.61 8.47 -15.16
C PRO A 72 0.81 7.91 -15.31
N GLN A 73 1.79 8.72 -15.71
CA GLN A 73 3.17 8.28 -15.91
C GLN A 73 4.03 8.41 -14.66
N GLY A 74 3.66 9.27 -13.71
CA GLY A 74 4.54 9.66 -12.61
C GLY A 74 4.30 8.95 -11.28
N PHE A 75 5.12 9.34 -10.30
CA PHE A 75 4.98 9.02 -8.89
C PHE A 75 5.08 10.29 -8.04
N ILE A 76 4.59 10.20 -6.81
CA ILE A 76 4.75 11.24 -5.78
C ILE A 76 5.36 10.61 -4.52
N SER A 77 6.34 11.28 -3.93
CA SER A 77 7.00 10.86 -2.69
C SER A 77 6.97 11.99 -1.65
N GLY A 78 6.80 11.62 -0.38
CA GLY A 78 6.97 12.50 0.78
C GLY A 78 8.06 11.98 1.70
N GLY A 79 8.85 12.88 2.30
CA GLY A 79 9.96 12.53 3.20
C GLY A 79 9.93 13.25 4.54
N ASP A 80 10.80 12.80 5.46
CA ASP A 80 11.03 13.41 6.78
C ASP A 80 11.80 14.76 6.69
N ASP A 81 12.34 15.06 5.52
CA ASP A 81 12.99 16.31 5.15
C ASP A 81 12.01 17.46 4.86
N GLY A 82 10.70 17.17 4.90
CA GLY A 82 9.62 18.11 4.64
C GLY A 82 9.33 18.35 3.17
N ARG A 83 9.89 17.57 2.27
CA ARG A 83 9.71 17.75 0.82
C ARG A 83 8.72 16.76 0.23
N VAL A 84 8.02 17.23 -0.78
CA VAL A 84 7.18 16.44 -1.67
C VAL A 84 7.81 16.47 -3.06
N PHE A 85 8.13 15.31 -3.62
CA PHE A 85 8.71 15.19 -4.96
C PHE A 85 7.72 14.55 -5.92
N LEU A 86 7.66 15.09 -7.13
CA LEU A 86 7.15 14.40 -8.31
C LEU A 86 8.29 13.68 -9.02
N ILE A 87 8.00 12.49 -9.51
CA ILE A 87 8.98 11.62 -10.17
C ILE A 87 8.39 11.23 -11.53
N ASP A 88 8.95 11.79 -12.59
CA ASP A 88 8.74 11.32 -13.96
C ASP A 88 9.78 10.23 -14.24
N PRO A 89 9.41 8.97 -14.52
CA PRO A 89 10.38 7.91 -14.72
C PRO A 89 11.12 7.96 -16.06
N VAL A 90 10.59 8.67 -17.06
CA VAL A 90 11.22 8.83 -18.39
C VAL A 90 12.32 9.89 -18.32
N VAL A 91 12.01 11.05 -17.74
CA VAL A 91 13.00 12.11 -17.49
C VAL A 91 13.96 11.65 -16.39
N ALA A 92 13.38 11.10 -15.33
CA ALA A 92 14.00 10.62 -14.11
C ALA A 92 14.97 11.64 -13.50
N THR A 93 14.42 12.84 -13.38
CA THR A 93 14.88 13.93 -12.53
C THR A 93 13.71 14.29 -11.61
N PRO A 94 13.86 14.14 -10.28
CA PRO A 94 12.80 14.52 -9.34
C PRO A 94 12.51 16.02 -9.39
N THR A 95 11.23 16.39 -9.34
CA THR A 95 10.77 17.77 -9.30
C THR A 95 10.19 18.09 -7.93
N LEU A 96 10.71 19.12 -7.25
CA LEU A 96 10.17 19.56 -5.97
C LEU A 96 8.78 20.18 -6.18
N LEU A 97 7.76 19.56 -5.61
CA LEU A 97 6.37 20.02 -5.66
C LEU A 97 6.04 20.96 -4.50
N ALA A 98 6.49 20.62 -3.29
CA ALA A 98 6.23 21.40 -2.09
C ALA A 98 7.31 21.17 -1.02
N GLU A 99 7.50 22.15 -0.14
CA GLU A 99 8.39 22.04 1.04
C GLU A 99 7.71 22.64 2.29
N GLN A 100 7.72 21.87 3.38
CA GLN A 100 7.28 22.27 4.71
C GLN A 100 8.48 22.17 5.67
N LYS A 101 9.23 23.26 5.81
CA LYS A 101 10.52 23.27 6.51
C LYS A 101 10.39 22.76 7.96
N GLY A 102 11.21 21.76 8.30
CA GLY A 102 11.27 21.17 9.65
C GLY A 102 10.03 20.34 10.02
N ARG A 103 9.26 19.87 9.04
CA ARG A 103 8.08 19.02 9.24
C ARG A 103 8.26 17.75 8.45
N TRP A 104 7.71 16.63 8.93
CA TRP A 104 7.69 15.38 8.17
C TRP A 104 6.48 15.36 7.23
N ILE A 105 6.68 14.86 6.01
CA ILE A 105 5.58 14.54 5.09
C ILE A 105 5.19 13.08 5.28
N ASP A 106 4.32 12.82 6.25
CA ASP A 106 3.96 11.46 6.66
C ASP A 106 3.19 10.70 5.57
N ASN A 107 2.32 11.40 4.84
CA ASN A 107 1.44 10.78 3.84
C ASN A 107 1.36 11.65 2.58
N VAL A 108 1.31 10.96 1.44
CA VAL A 108 0.85 11.51 0.16
C VAL A 108 -0.32 10.68 -0.35
N ALA A 109 -1.27 11.32 -1.04
CA ALA A 109 -2.41 10.65 -1.67
C ALA A 109 -2.71 11.30 -3.02
N THR A 110 -3.19 10.53 -3.99
CA THR A 110 -3.54 11.05 -5.32
C THR A 110 -4.88 10.50 -5.81
N SER A 111 -5.49 11.20 -6.75
CA SER A 111 -6.76 10.86 -7.39
C SER A 111 -6.60 10.81 -8.90
N GLU A 112 -7.34 9.92 -9.57
CA GLU A 112 -7.44 9.91 -11.04
C GLU A 112 -8.09 11.18 -11.61
N SER A 113 -8.77 11.96 -10.76
CA SER A 113 -9.31 13.28 -11.13
C SER A 113 -8.25 14.39 -11.15
N GLY A 114 -6.96 14.08 -11.01
CA GLY A 114 -5.87 15.07 -11.10
C GLY A 114 -5.43 15.67 -9.76
N TYR A 115 -6.11 15.34 -8.65
CA TYR A 115 -5.77 15.89 -7.34
C TYR A 115 -4.65 15.13 -6.64
N ARG A 116 -3.82 15.89 -5.91
CA ARG A 116 -2.79 15.38 -5.01
C ARG A 116 -3.06 15.92 -3.61
N ALA A 117 -2.58 15.23 -2.58
CA ALA A 117 -2.61 15.73 -1.22
C ALA A 117 -1.37 15.26 -0.47
N TYR A 118 -0.91 16.07 0.48
CA TYR A 118 0.16 15.69 1.41
C TYR A 118 -0.17 16.17 2.83
N SER A 119 0.28 15.42 3.83
CA SER A 119 0.08 15.75 5.25
C SER A 119 1.37 16.12 5.95
N PHE A 120 1.26 16.92 7.01
CA PHE A 120 2.34 17.22 7.93
C PHE A 120 1.77 17.48 9.33
N GLY A 121 2.04 16.57 10.27
CA GLY A 121 1.45 16.62 11.61
C GLY A 121 -0.08 16.58 11.57
N LYS A 122 -0.75 17.63 12.06
CA LYS A 122 -2.23 17.72 12.10
C LYS A 122 -2.86 18.34 10.85
N GLN A 123 -2.07 18.64 9.83
CA GLN A 123 -2.50 19.43 8.68
C GLN A 123 -2.34 18.65 7.39
N CYS A 124 -3.21 18.90 6.42
CA CYS A 124 -2.99 18.49 5.03
C CYS A 124 -3.35 19.59 4.04
N ILE A 125 -2.68 19.53 2.89
CA ILE A 125 -2.88 20.42 1.76
C ILE A 125 -3.34 19.56 0.58
N ILE A 126 -4.33 20.05 -0.15
CA ILE A 126 -4.81 19.47 -1.40
C ILE A 126 -4.30 20.34 -2.54
N LEU A 127 -3.76 19.73 -3.59
CA LEU A 127 -3.24 20.38 -4.78
C LEU A 127 -4.03 19.92 -6.03
N ASN A 128 -4.18 20.81 -7.01
CA ASN A 128 -4.70 20.47 -8.34
C ASN A 128 -3.64 19.78 -9.22
N ALA A 129 -3.97 19.57 -10.50
CA ALA A 129 -3.09 18.91 -11.46
C ALA A 129 -1.82 19.73 -11.73
N GLU A 130 -1.90 21.05 -11.61
CA GLU A 130 -0.83 22.04 -11.79
C GLU A 130 0.06 22.19 -10.55
N GLY A 131 -0.29 21.55 -9.43
CA GLY A 131 0.45 21.63 -8.17
C GLY A 131 0.08 22.84 -7.30
N GLU A 132 -1.00 23.54 -7.64
CA GLU A 132 -1.52 24.69 -6.89
C GLU A 132 -2.47 24.24 -5.79
N GLN A 133 -2.41 24.92 -4.64
CA GLN A 133 -3.27 24.60 -3.51
C GLN A 133 -4.75 24.90 -3.79
N VAL A 134 -5.60 23.91 -3.50
CA VAL A 134 -7.05 23.99 -3.62
C VAL A 134 -7.68 24.29 -2.26
N GLY A 135 -8.19 25.51 -2.11
CA GLY A 135 -8.82 25.99 -0.87
C GLY A 135 -7.83 26.09 0.30
N ASN A 136 -8.37 26.19 1.52
CA ASN A 136 -7.55 26.35 2.73
C ASN A 136 -6.92 25.03 3.18
N THR A 137 -5.78 25.13 3.88
CA THR A 137 -5.13 24.02 4.60
C THR A 137 -6.13 23.37 5.54
N LYS A 138 -6.28 22.05 5.46
CA LYS A 138 -7.20 21.30 6.32
C LYS A 138 -6.47 20.99 7.63
N THR A 139 -7.09 21.33 8.76
CA THR A 139 -6.51 21.12 10.09
C THR A 139 -7.39 20.15 10.87
N LEU A 140 -6.78 19.11 11.43
CA LEU A 140 -7.43 18.05 12.19
C LEU A 140 -7.19 18.19 13.70
N PRO A 141 -8.00 17.52 14.55
CA PRO A 141 -7.82 17.56 16.01
C PRO A 141 -6.48 16.96 16.49
N SER A 142 -5.95 15.97 15.77
CA SER A 142 -4.68 15.31 16.06
C SER A 142 -3.86 15.09 14.78
N SER A 143 -2.67 14.48 14.93
CA SER A 143 -1.85 14.10 13.78
C SER A 143 -2.62 13.17 12.83
N ILE A 144 -2.38 13.34 11.54
CA ILE A 144 -2.99 12.53 10.49
C ILE A 144 -2.29 11.19 10.43
N GLY A 145 -3.07 10.10 10.56
CA GLY A 145 -2.55 8.74 10.46
C GLY A 145 -2.40 8.27 9.02
N GLY A 146 -3.44 8.48 8.20
CA GLY A 146 -3.47 8.10 6.80
C GLY A 146 -4.40 8.99 5.97
N MET A 147 -4.22 8.97 4.65
CA MET A 147 -5.02 9.75 3.71
C MET A 147 -5.39 8.95 2.47
N ALA A 148 -6.61 9.12 1.97
CA ALA A 148 -7.02 8.53 0.69
C ALA A 148 -8.14 9.35 0.02
N PHE A 149 -8.02 9.58 -1.28
CA PHE A 149 -9.12 10.11 -2.06
C PHE A 149 -10.20 9.03 -2.29
N SER A 150 -11.46 9.44 -2.29
CA SER A 150 -12.56 8.59 -2.77
C SER A 150 -12.34 8.23 -4.24
N PRO A 151 -12.83 7.07 -4.73
CA PRO A 151 -12.60 6.64 -6.12
C PRO A 151 -13.03 7.66 -7.19
N ASN A 152 -14.07 8.45 -6.92
CA ASN A 152 -14.54 9.50 -7.82
C ASN A 152 -13.79 10.85 -7.67
N GLY A 153 -12.75 10.90 -6.83
CA GLY A 153 -11.92 12.07 -6.57
C GLY A 153 -12.59 13.24 -5.83
N LYS A 154 -13.87 13.16 -5.49
CA LYS A 154 -14.60 14.30 -4.91
C LYS A 154 -14.31 14.51 -3.43
N ARG A 155 -13.85 13.47 -2.74
CA ARG A 155 -13.56 13.51 -1.31
C ARG A 155 -12.15 13.08 -0.98
N LEU A 156 -11.60 13.70 0.05
CA LEU A 156 -10.39 13.25 0.72
C LEU A 156 -10.77 12.76 2.12
N ALA A 157 -10.42 11.52 2.45
CA ALA A 157 -10.53 10.97 3.79
C ALA A 157 -9.18 11.09 4.51
N THR A 158 -9.21 11.56 5.75
CA THR A 158 -8.02 11.75 6.59
C THR A 158 -8.27 11.14 7.96
N SER A 159 -7.51 10.11 8.35
CA SER A 159 -7.66 9.44 9.66
C SER A 159 -6.89 10.15 10.75
N HIS A 160 -7.39 10.07 11.98
CA HIS A 160 -6.80 10.71 13.14
C HIS A 160 -7.18 9.97 14.43
N TYR A 161 -6.72 10.48 15.57
CA TYR A 161 -7.18 10.00 16.86
C TYR A 161 -8.66 10.35 17.04
N ASN A 162 -9.45 9.38 17.46
CA ASN A 162 -10.90 9.42 17.60
C ASN A 162 -11.72 9.47 16.30
N GLY A 163 -11.13 9.10 15.15
CA GLY A 163 -11.92 8.78 13.97
C GLY A 163 -11.31 9.17 12.63
N LEU A 164 -12.19 9.59 11.72
CA LEU A 164 -11.88 9.97 10.36
C LEU A 164 -12.59 11.29 10.02
N THR A 165 -11.94 12.17 9.27
CA THR A 165 -12.57 13.36 8.70
C THR A 165 -12.65 13.24 7.17
N LEU A 166 -13.82 13.53 6.59
CA LEU A 166 -14.05 13.59 5.14
C LEU A 166 -14.16 15.03 4.66
N TRP A 167 -13.33 15.40 3.70
CA TRP A 167 -13.28 16.73 3.10
C TRP A 167 -13.84 16.68 1.68
N TRP A 168 -14.63 17.69 1.28
CA TRP A 168 -14.87 17.94 -0.14
C TRP A 168 -13.63 18.59 -0.75
N VAL A 169 -13.19 18.08 -1.90
CA VAL A 169 -11.94 18.52 -2.54
C VAL A 169 -12.06 19.92 -3.14
N ASN A 170 -13.17 20.23 -3.82
CA ASN A 170 -13.36 21.49 -4.55
C ASN A 170 -14.57 22.32 -4.04
N ALA A 171 -14.93 22.18 -2.77
CA ALA A 171 -15.98 23.02 -2.19
C ALA A 171 -15.33 24.22 -1.48
N LYS A 172 -15.72 25.44 -1.87
CA LYS A 172 -15.26 26.67 -1.21
C LYS A 172 -15.60 26.69 0.29
N ASP A 173 -16.81 26.24 0.64
CA ASP A 173 -17.36 26.37 1.99
C ASP A 173 -18.21 25.15 2.41
N ASN A 174 -17.64 23.95 2.38
CA ASN A 174 -18.30 22.81 3.02
C ASN A 174 -17.58 22.39 4.28
N GLU A 175 -18.36 22.29 5.36
CA GLU A 175 -17.93 21.68 6.60
C GLU A 175 -17.49 20.23 6.34
N PRO A 176 -16.38 19.80 6.96
CA PRO A 176 -15.99 18.40 6.91
C PRO A 176 -17.02 17.51 7.59
N THR A 177 -17.14 16.27 7.12
CA THR A 177 -17.90 15.24 7.86
C THR A 177 -16.94 14.50 8.78
N VAL A 178 -17.17 14.59 10.08
CA VAL A 178 -16.41 13.81 11.07
C VAL A 178 -17.14 12.50 11.33
N LEU A 179 -16.41 11.39 11.22
CA LEU A 179 -16.86 10.06 11.57
C LEU A 179 -16.11 9.62 12.82
N GLU A 180 -16.80 9.61 13.95
CA GLU A 180 -16.19 9.40 15.26
C GLU A 180 -16.04 7.91 15.56
N TRP A 181 -14.88 7.53 16.09
CA TRP A 181 -14.67 6.23 16.70
C TRP A 181 -13.46 6.28 17.62
N LYS A 182 -13.59 5.80 18.86
CA LYS A 182 -12.50 5.89 19.85
C LYS A 182 -11.29 5.05 19.46
N GLY A 183 -10.10 5.65 19.51
CA GLY A 183 -8.83 4.99 19.24
C GLY A 183 -7.98 5.72 18.21
N SER A 184 -6.81 5.17 17.87
CA SER A 184 -5.89 5.83 16.94
C SER A 184 -6.00 5.21 15.55
N HIS A 185 -6.51 5.97 14.57
CA HIS A 185 -6.68 5.48 13.20
C HIS A 185 -5.46 5.85 12.34
N LEU A 186 -4.78 4.85 11.79
CA LEU A 186 -3.45 4.95 11.16
C LEU A 186 -3.46 4.76 9.65
N GLY A 187 -4.53 4.25 9.06
CA GLY A 187 -4.63 4.02 7.62
C GLY A 187 -6.05 4.24 7.14
N VAL A 188 -6.21 4.46 5.83
CA VAL A 188 -7.51 4.69 5.19
C VAL A 188 -7.57 3.94 3.87
N VAL A 189 -8.69 3.26 3.62
CA VAL A 189 -9.00 2.71 2.30
C VAL A 189 -10.49 2.88 1.99
N TRP A 190 -10.79 3.24 0.75
CA TRP A 190 -12.16 3.32 0.23
C TRP A 190 -12.55 2.01 -0.44
N SER A 191 -13.82 1.62 -0.33
CA SER A 191 -14.37 0.59 -1.21
C SER A 191 -14.31 1.06 -2.68
N PRO A 192 -14.15 0.15 -3.66
CA PRO A 192 -14.06 0.53 -5.08
C PRO A 192 -15.28 1.33 -5.59
N ASP A 193 -16.46 1.09 -5.00
CA ASP A 193 -17.69 1.82 -5.33
C ASP A 193 -17.85 3.15 -4.56
N GLY A 194 -16.89 3.49 -3.68
CA GLY A 194 -16.86 4.72 -2.90
C GLY A 194 -17.91 4.82 -1.79
N LYS A 195 -18.62 3.73 -1.46
CA LYS A 195 -19.70 3.75 -0.47
C LYS A 195 -19.26 3.47 0.96
N ILE A 196 -18.08 2.88 1.15
CA ILE A 196 -17.54 2.49 2.45
C ILE A 196 -16.14 3.06 2.59
N VAL A 197 -15.83 3.57 3.78
CA VAL A 197 -14.47 3.93 4.16
C VAL A 197 -14.04 3.09 5.35
N MET A 198 -12.84 2.52 5.25
CA MET A 198 -12.24 1.64 6.24
C MET A 198 -10.96 2.27 6.77
N THR A 199 -10.66 1.97 8.03
CA THR A 199 -9.47 2.43 8.71
C THR A 199 -8.81 1.29 9.48
N ALA A 200 -7.48 1.26 9.41
CA ALA A 200 -6.65 0.46 10.30
C ALA A 200 -6.37 1.25 11.57
N MET A 201 -6.34 0.57 12.71
CA MET A 201 -6.13 1.19 14.00
C MET A 201 -4.76 0.83 14.60
N GLN A 202 -4.33 1.58 15.61
CA GLN A 202 -3.17 1.22 16.44
C GLN A 202 -3.47 -0.03 17.28
N GLU A 203 -4.73 -0.20 17.64
CA GLU A 203 -5.30 -1.42 18.16
C GLU A 203 -5.32 -2.52 17.07
N SER A 204 -5.28 -3.79 17.46
CA SER A 204 -5.36 -4.94 16.54
C SER A 204 -6.78 -5.14 15.99
N ALA A 205 -7.27 -4.11 15.29
CA ALA A 205 -8.63 -4.01 14.79
C ALA A 205 -8.72 -3.05 13.60
N LEU A 206 -9.80 -3.21 12.85
CA LEU A 206 -10.24 -2.29 11.81
C LEU A 206 -11.58 -1.68 12.21
N HIS A 207 -11.82 -0.47 11.76
CA HIS A 207 -13.12 0.19 11.87
C HIS A 207 -13.50 0.86 10.55
N GLY A 208 -14.78 0.90 10.23
CA GLY A 208 -15.25 1.57 9.02
C GLY A 208 -16.71 1.98 9.08
N TRP A 209 -17.11 2.72 8.06
CA TRP A 209 -18.43 3.33 7.96
C TRP A 209 -18.99 3.16 6.56
N ARG A 210 -20.26 2.76 6.48
CA ARG A 210 -21.05 2.89 5.25
C ARG A 210 -21.61 4.30 5.18
N LEU A 211 -21.27 5.05 4.14
CA LEU A 211 -21.54 6.48 4.09
C LEU A 211 -23.00 6.85 3.86
N ALA A 212 -23.81 5.93 3.32
CA ALA A 212 -25.21 6.20 3.02
C ALA A 212 -26.07 6.40 4.28
N ASP A 213 -25.73 5.70 5.37
CA ASP A 213 -26.50 5.65 6.61
C ASP A 213 -25.61 5.70 7.87
N LEU A 214 -24.31 5.92 7.69
CA LEU A 214 -23.28 5.93 8.73
C LEU A 214 -23.22 4.64 9.54
N GLN A 215 -23.66 3.51 8.97
CA GLN A 215 -23.57 2.23 9.67
C GLN A 215 -22.11 1.85 9.90
N GLU A 216 -21.76 1.65 11.16
CA GLU A 216 -20.42 1.27 11.59
C GLU A 216 -20.16 -0.22 11.43
N MET A 217 -18.89 -0.56 11.20
CA MET A 217 -18.41 -1.94 11.17
C MET A 217 -17.04 -2.03 11.83
N ARG A 218 -16.86 -3.06 12.64
CA ARG A 218 -15.62 -3.31 13.38
C ARG A 218 -15.18 -4.75 13.16
N MET A 219 -13.91 -4.92 12.81
CA MET A 219 -13.28 -6.23 12.65
C MET A 219 -12.15 -6.33 13.67
N GLN A 220 -12.20 -7.37 14.51
CA GLN A 220 -11.27 -7.58 15.63
C GLN A 220 -10.77 -9.02 15.62
N GLY A 221 -9.83 -9.32 16.52
CA GLY A 221 -9.26 -10.67 16.67
C GLY A 221 -7.93 -10.83 15.93
N TYR A 222 -7.37 -9.74 15.40
CA TYR A 222 -6.03 -9.75 14.83
C TYR A 222 -4.98 -9.96 15.92
N ALA A 223 -3.95 -10.75 15.62
CA ALA A 223 -2.83 -11.01 16.53
C ALA A 223 -1.93 -9.78 16.71
N GLY A 224 -1.84 -8.92 15.69
CA GLY A 224 -1.07 -7.70 15.68
C GLY A 224 -1.76 -6.57 14.94
N LYS A 225 -1.02 -5.49 14.73
CA LYS A 225 -1.53 -4.30 14.02
C LYS A 225 -1.72 -4.60 12.55
N THR A 226 -2.81 -4.11 11.97
CA THR A 226 -3.02 -4.20 10.53
C THR A 226 -2.23 -3.09 9.84
N HIS A 227 -1.24 -3.48 9.04
CA HIS A 227 -0.36 -2.56 8.30
C HIS A 227 -0.78 -2.39 6.84
N SER A 228 -1.56 -3.33 6.30
CA SER A 228 -1.94 -3.36 4.89
C SER A 228 -3.37 -3.84 4.73
N MET A 229 -4.12 -3.16 3.87
CA MET A 229 -5.52 -3.46 3.55
C MET A 229 -5.77 -3.16 2.08
N GLU A 230 -6.45 -4.06 1.37
CA GLU A 230 -6.82 -3.83 -0.03
C GLU A 230 -8.15 -4.49 -0.36
N TYR A 231 -8.99 -3.80 -1.12
CA TYR A 231 -10.20 -4.41 -1.68
C TYR A 231 -9.84 -5.25 -2.91
N THR A 232 -10.48 -6.39 -3.08
CA THR A 232 -10.42 -7.11 -4.36
C THR A 232 -10.99 -6.26 -5.48
N ALA A 233 -10.56 -6.50 -6.72
CA ALA A 233 -10.97 -5.68 -7.88
C ALA A 233 -12.49 -5.54 -8.03
N ARG A 234 -13.26 -6.56 -7.64
CA ARG A 234 -14.73 -6.56 -7.66
C ARG A 234 -15.38 -6.03 -6.37
N GLY A 235 -14.59 -5.58 -5.40
CA GLY A 235 -15.03 -5.10 -4.09
C GLY A 235 -15.69 -6.17 -3.21
N ARG A 236 -15.52 -7.46 -3.56
CA ARG A 236 -16.18 -8.56 -2.84
C ARG A 236 -15.53 -8.85 -1.50
N TYR A 237 -14.22 -8.62 -1.39
CA TYR A 237 -13.49 -8.80 -0.14
C TYR A 237 -12.63 -7.60 0.17
N LEU A 238 -12.44 -7.34 1.47
CA LEU A 238 -11.34 -6.54 2.00
C LEU A 238 -10.30 -7.51 2.55
N VAL A 239 -9.13 -7.56 1.94
CA VAL A 239 -8.01 -8.40 2.37
C VAL A 239 -7.11 -7.60 3.31
N THR A 240 -6.67 -8.21 4.40
CA THR A 240 -6.03 -7.50 5.52
C THR A 240 -4.85 -8.26 6.10
N SER A 241 -3.87 -7.51 6.59
CA SER A 241 -2.68 -8.00 7.28
C SER A 241 -2.84 -7.93 8.82
N GLY A 242 -1.81 -8.34 9.57
CA GLY A 242 -1.80 -8.26 11.05
C GLY A 242 -2.28 -9.53 11.77
N ALA A 243 -2.44 -10.62 11.04
CA ALA A 243 -2.60 -11.96 11.58
C ALA A 243 -1.54 -12.88 10.95
N ASP A 244 -1.35 -14.07 11.50
CA ASP A 244 -0.54 -15.14 10.91
C ASP A 244 -1.21 -15.82 9.70
N GLN A 245 -2.45 -15.43 9.41
CA GLN A 245 -3.24 -15.81 8.26
C GLN A 245 -3.65 -14.58 7.45
N VAL A 246 -3.93 -14.76 6.16
CA VAL A 246 -4.52 -13.69 5.35
C VAL A 246 -6.01 -13.65 5.63
N ILE A 247 -6.49 -12.54 6.16
CA ILE A 247 -7.89 -12.37 6.54
C ILE A 247 -8.63 -11.61 5.43
N CYS A 248 -9.64 -12.26 4.84
CA CYS A 248 -10.47 -11.71 3.77
C CYS A 248 -11.91 -11.52 4.25
N TRP A 249 -12.28 -10.28 4.57
CA TRP A 249 -13.63 -9.94 5.01
C TRP A 249 -14.60 -9.82 3.84
N PRO A 250 -15.76 -10.50 3.86
CA PRO A 250 -16.74 -10.41 2.78
C PRO A 250 -17.49 -9.08 2.81
N PHE A 251 -17.43 -8.32 1.72
CA PHE A 251 -18.13 -7.07 1.50
C PHE A 251 -19.24 -7.16 0.44
N PHE A 252 -19.39 -8.32 -0.24
CA PHE A 252 -20.57 -8.59 -1.06
C PHE A 252 -21.82 -8.68 -0.19
N GLY A 253 -22.96 -8.18 -0.69
CA GLY A 253 -24.22 -8.18 0.07
C GLY A 253 -24.22 -7.18 1.24
N GLY A 254 -23.61 -6.00 1.05
CA GLY A 254 -23.76 -4.83 1.91
C GLY A 254 -22.58 -4.55 2.85
N GLY A 255 -21.81 -5.57 3.23
CA GLY A 255 -20.68 -5.48 4.18
C GLY A 255 -20.48 -6.77 4.99
N PRO A 256 -19.61 -6.76 6.02
CA PRO A 256 -19.16 -7.96 6.74
C PRO A 256 -20.08 -8.45 7.85
N TRP A 257 -21.21 -7.78 8.12
CA TRP A 257 -22.04 -8.10 9.29
C TRP A 257 -22.58 -9.54 9.27
N GLY A 258 -22.40 -10.22 10.40
CA GLY A 258 -22.86 -11.61 10.59
C GLY A 258 -22.13 -12.64 9.73
N LYS A 259 -21.08 -12.25 9.00
CA LYS A 259 -20.30 -13.14 8.13
C LYS A 259 -18.95 -13.42 8.75
N GLN A 260 -18.52 -14.68 8.68
CA GLN A 260 -17.16 -15.04 9.02
C GLN A 260 -16.20 -14.63 7.88
N PRO A 261 -15.01 -14.10 8.21
CA PRO A 261 -14.00 -13.86 7.20
C PRO A 261 -13.50 -15.18 6.62
N LEU A 262 -13.11 -15.16 5.35
CA LEU A 262 -12.29 -16.22 4.77
C LEU A 262 -10.86 -16.07 5.31
N THR A 263 -10.28 -17.15 5.79
CA THR A 263 -8.91 -17.21 6.31
C THR A 263 -8.07 -18.10 5.42
N LEU A 264 -7.04 -17.52 4.80
CA LEU A 264 -6.11 -18.24 3.94
C LEU A 264 -4.83 -18.48 4.72
N SER A 265 -4.42 -19.73 4.79
CA SER A 265 -3.30 -20.21 5.58
C SER A 265 -2.54 -21.16 4.69
N GLY A 266 -1.26 -20.87 4.45
CA GLY A 266 -0.39 -21.78 3.69
C GLY A 266 -0.57 -23.24 4.16
N PRO A 267 -0.27 -24.24 3.32
CA PRO A 267 -0.73 -25.64 3.47
C PRO A 267 -0.47 -26.34 4.81
N ASP A 268 0.31 -25.77 5.72
CA ASP A 268 0.55 -26.26 7.09
C ASP A 268 -0.44 -25.73 8.15
N GLY A 269 -1.55 -25.08 7.74
CA GLY A 269 -2.67 -24.78 8.64
C GLY A 269 -2.43 -23.65 9.64
N GLY A 270 -1.59 -22.67 9.27
CA GLY A 270 -1.08 -21.67 10.21
C GLY A 270 0.10 -22.31 10.93
N LEU A 271 1.31 -22.00 10.52
CA LEU A 271 2.04 -20.88 11.06
C LEU A 271 3.16 -20.64 10.06
N ALA A 272 3.29 -19.42 9.53
CA ALA A 272 4.55 -18.98 8.93
C ALA A 272 5.64 -18.91 10.03
N GLY A 273 5.83 -19.92 10.87
CA GLY A 273 6.53 -19.86 12.16
C GLY A 273 5.94 -18.86 13.16
N GLY A 274 4.65 -18.50 13.04
CA GLY A 274 4.01 -17.46 13.87
C GLY A 274 4.31 -16.04 13.40
N ASN A 275 4.92 -15.87 12.23
CA ASN A 275 5.16 -14.56 11.64
C ASN A 275 3.85 -14.00 11.07
N LEU A 276 3.65 -12.70 11.24
CA LEU A 276 2.44 -12.04 10.77
C LEU A 276 2.54 -11.71 9.28
N VAL A 277 1.38 -11.67 8.62
CA VAL A 277 1.24 -11.03 7.31
C VAL A 277 1.52 -9.53 7.48
N SER A 278 2.52 -9.03 6.77
CA SER A 278 2.94 -7.63 6.79
C SER A 278 2.37 -6.84 5.60
N ARG A 279 2.14 -7.49 4.45
CA ARG A 279 1.61 -6.89 3.22
C ARG A 279 0.62 -7.82 2.54
N VAL A 280 -0.43 -7.24 1.96
CA VAL A 280 -1.36 -7.93 1.07
C VAL A 280 -1.42 -7.19 -0.27
N ALA A 281 -1.65 -7.93 -1.35
CA ALA A 281 -1.83 -7.38 -2.69
C ALA A 281 -2.95 -8.16 -3.41
N ALA A 282 -4.12 -7.55 -3.54
CA ALA A 282 -5.23 -8.14 -4.26
C ALA A 282 -4.94 -8.15 -5.76
N HIS A 283 -5.23 -9.27 -6.42
CA HIS A 283 -5.01 -9.38 -7.84
C HIS A 283 -5.98 -8.45 -8.61
N PRO A 284 -5.54 -7.73 -9.66
CA PRO A 284 -6.31 -6.65 -10.28
C PRO A 284 -7.50 -7.12 -11.13
N LYS A 285 -7.61 -8.43 -11.41
CA LYS A 285 -8.65 -8.99 -12.30
C LYS A 285 -9.33 -10.21 -11.70
N ASP A 286 -8.53 -11.20 -11.34
CA ASP A 286 -8.97 -12.45 -10.71
C ASP A 286 -9.20 -12.34 -9.20
N GLU A 287 -10.02 -13.25 -8.67
CA GLU A 287 -10.31 -13.38 -7.24
C GLU A 287 -9.19 -14.17 -6.56
N MET A 288 -8.01 -13.54 -6.50
CA MET A 288 -6.79 -14.05 -5.92
C MET A 288 -6.12 -12.95 -5.09
N VAL A 289 -5.34 -13.34 -4.11
CA VAL A 289 -4.50 -12.43 -3.33
C VAL A 289 -3.08 -12.95 -3.23
N ALA A 290 -2.11 -12.03 -3.22
CA ALA A 290 -0.78 -12.29 -2.75
C ALA A 290 -0.63 -11.74 -1.33
N ALA A 291 0.12 -12.43 -0.47
CA ALA A 291 0.45 -11.91 0.85
C ALA A 291 1.91 -12.17 1.19
N GLY A 292 2.53 -11.18 1.82
CA GLY A 292 3.90 -11.18 2.27
C GLY A 292 3.97 -11.14 3.79
N TYR A 293 4.94 -11.86 4.36
CA TYR A 293 5.10 -12.05 5.80
C TYR A 293 6.35 -11.34 6.34
N GLU A 294 6.40 -11.14 7.66
CA GLU A 294 7.53 -10.52 8.38
C GLU A 294 8.85 -11.30 8.27
N ASN A 295 8.80 -12.58 7.91
CA ASN A 295 9.99 -13.40 7.64
C ASN A 295 10.38 -13.43 6.14
N GLY A 296 9.67 -12.70 5.29
CA GLY A 296 9.90 -12.65 3.85
C GLY A 296 9.09 -13.66 3.05
N MET A 297 8.42 -14.63 3.68
CA MET A 297 7.57 -15.58 2.96
C MET A 297 6.50 -14.86 2.14
N ILE A 298 6.23 -15.36 0.94
CA ILE A 298 5.16 -14.87 0.07
C ILE A 298 4.23 -16.03 -0.26
N ILE A 299 2.92 -15.78 -0.23
CA ILE A 299 1.91 -16.73 -0.69
C ILE A 299 1.07 -16.14 -1.81
N LEU A 300 0.59 -16.99 -2.72
CA LEU A 300 -0.42 -16.69 -3.73
C LEU A 300 -1.62 -17.61 -3.48
N ALA A 301 -2.77 -17.02 -3.20
CA ALA A 301 -3.95 -17.74 -2.76
C ALA A 301 -5.20 -17.32 -3.54
N PRO A 302 -5.82 -18.24 -4.31
CA PRO A 302 -7.16 -18.03 -4.85
C PRO A 302 -8.19 -17.92 -3.72
N LEU A 303 -9.15 -17.00 -3.86
CA LEU A 303 -10.20 -16.77 -2.85
C LEU A 303 -11.35 -17.80 -2.92
N ASP A 304 -11.27 -18.77 -3.83
CA ASP A 304 -12.23 -19.86 -3.97
C ASP A 304 -11.79 -21.16 -3.25
N GLY A 305 -10.72 -21.09 -2.46
CA GLY A 305 -10.23 -22.20 -1.63
C GLY A 305 -9.42 -23.24 -2.39
N ARG A 306 -9.00 -22.96 -3.63
CA ARG A 306 -8.00 -23.78 -4.35
C ARG A 306 -6.64 -23.70 -3.67
N MET A 307 -5.73 -24.60 -4.07
CA MET A 307 -4.39 -24.69 -3.49
C MET A 307 -3.65 -23.36 -3.50
N GLU A 308 -3.09 -23.04 -2.34
CA GLU A 308 -2.21 -21.91 -2.12
C GLU A 308 -0.80 -22.27 -2.58
N MET A 309 -0.11 -21.32 -3.20
CA MET A 309 1.30 -21.47 -3.51
C MET A 309 2.14 -20.71 -2.50
N MET A 310 3.13 -21.40 -1.92
CA MET A 310 4.14 -20.79 -1.07
C MET A 310 5.44 -20.57 -1.82
N ILE A 311 5.99 -19.39 -1.62
CA ILE A 311 7.28 -18.98 -2.13
C ILE A 311 8.13 -18.57 -0.93
N HIS A 312 9.19 -19.33 -0.69
CA HIS A 312 10.22 -18.96 0.27
C HIS A 312 11.33 -18.23 -0.48
N PRO A 313 11.48 -16.90 -0.32
CA PRO A 313 12.67 -16.24 -0.83
C PRO A 313 13.93 -16.76 -0.13
N PRO A 314 15.12 -16.52 -0.70
CA PRO A 314 16.37 -16.98 -0.13
C PRO A 314 16.48 -16.58 1.34
N GLN A 315 16.78 -17.55 2.20
CA GLN A 315 16.92 -17.30 3.63
C GLN A 315 18.08 -16.32 3.87
N PRO A 316 17.92 -15.38 4.81
CA PRO A 316 18.99 -14.46 5.17
C PRO A 316 20.25 -15.23 5.58
N SER A 317 21.40 -14.64 5.26
CA SER A 317 22.72 -15.20 5.56
C SER A 317 23.05 -15.21 7.07
N SER A 318 22.23 -14.50 7.86
CA SER A 318 22.42 -14.24 9.28
C SER A 318 21.06 -14.12 9.98
N ALA A 319 20.94 -14.65 11.20
CA ALA A 319 19.74 -14.50 12.03
C ALA A 319 19.40 -13.03 12.40
N LYS A 320 20.33 -12.08 12.19
CA LYS A 320 20.10 -10.64 12.39
C LYS A 320 19.57 -9.93 11.15
N GLU A 321 19.67 -10.54 9.97
CA GLU A 321 19.18 -9.96 8.73
C GLU A 321 17.66 -10.16 8.66
N LYS A 322 16.91 -9.06 8.76
CA LYS A 322 15.46 -9.08 8.61
C LYS A 322 15.10 -9.13 7.13
N ALA A 323 14.18 -10.01 6.76
CA ALA A 323 13.75 -10.21 5.38
C ALA A 323 12.25 -9.93 5.18
N GLY A 324 11.61 -9.21 6.10
CA GLY A 324 10.17 -8.95 6.04
C GLY A 324 9.73 -8.26 4.76
N VAL A 325 8.58 -8.66 4.23
CA VAL A 325 8.01 -8.02 3.03
C VAL A 325 7.47 -6.64 3.40
N THR A 326 8.02 -5.60 2.78
CA THR A 326 7.66 -4.18 3.02
C THR A 326 6.87 -3.57 1.86
N ALA A 327 6.91 -4.19 0.68
CA ALA A 327 6.09 -3.81 -0.46
C ALA A 327 5.68 -5.08 -1.24
N LEU A 328 4.44 -5.11 -1.73
CA LEU A 328 3.90 -6.22 -2.52
C LEU A 328 2.89 -5.67 -3.52
N LEU A 329 3.09 -5.89 -4.81
CA LEU A 329 2.30 -5.22 -5.86
C LEU A 329 2.11 -6.11 -7.09
N TRP A 330 0.89 -6.18 -7.61
CA TRP A 330 0.63 -6.72 -8.93
C TRP A 330 0.77 -5.61 -9.98
N ASN A 331 1.32 -5.94 -11.14
CA ASN A 331 1.16 -5.06 -12.30
C ASN A 331 -0.29 -5.03 -12.77
N LYS A 332 -0.64 -4.04 -13.58
CA LYS A 332 -2.02 -3.83 -14.06
C LYS A 332 -2.56 -5.02 -14.87
N ALA A 333 -1.68 -5.76 -15.54
CA ALA A 333 -2.05 -6.93 -16.31
C ALA A 333 -2.43 -8.12 -15.40
N GLY A 334 -1.86 -8.21 -14.19
CA GLY A 334 -2.01 -9.32 -13.27
C GLY A 334 -1.03 -10.47 -13.53
N ASP A 335 -0.06 -10.29 -14.42
CA ASP A 335 0.88 -11.33 -14.83
C ASP A 335 2.27 -11.23 -14.18
N CYS A 336 2.55 -10.11 -13.51
CA CYS A 336 3.75 -9.90 -12.70
C CYS A 336 3.39 -9.49 -11.27
N LEU A 337 4.08 -10.08 -10.30
CA LEU A 337 4.07 -9.69 -8.90
C LEU A 337 5.46 -9.21 -8.50
N PHE A 338 5.52 -8.09 -7.79
CA PHE A 338 6.74 -7.53 -7.25
C PHE A 338 6.72 -7.56 -5.73
N ALA A 339 7.86 -7.86 -5.10
CA ALA A 339 8.02 -7.81 -3.64
C ALA A 339 9.31 -7.10 -3.24
N GLY A 340 9.20 -6.11 -2.35
CA GLY A 340 10.33 -5.44 -1.70
C GLY A 340 10.49 -5.90 -0.25
N LEU A 341 11.74 -6.10 0.19
CA LEU A 341 12.07 -6.65 1.50
C LEU A 341 12.94 -5.70 2.34
N GLU A 342 12.89 -5.88 3.66
CA GLU A 342 13.68 -5.12 4.65
C GLU A 342 15.20 -5.25 4.47
N ASN A 343 15.69 -6.33 3.86
CA ASN A 343 17.11 -6.45 3.57
C ASN A 343 17.52 -5.78 2.25
N GLY A 344 16.62 -5.07 1.57
CA GLY A 344 16.88 -4.45 0.27
C GLY A 344 16.77 -5.41 -0.92
N ALA A 345 16.34 -6.66 -0.72
CA ALA A 345 15.98 -7.51 -1.85
C ALA A 345 14.71 -6.99 -2.53
N PHE A 346 14.69 -7.00 -3.85
CA PHE A 346 13.52 -6.71 -4.67
C PHE A 346 13.31 -7.84 -5.66
N LEU A 347 12.13 -8.44 -5.65
CA LEU A 347 11.82 -9.69 -6.33
C LEU A 347 10.73 -9.46 -7.38
N LEU A 348 10.88 -10.11 -8.53
CA LEU A 348 9.86 -10.21 -9.57
C LEU A 348 9.47 -11.68 -9.74
N PHE A 349 8.17 -11.92 -9.77
CA PHE A 349 7.53 -13.18 -10.12
C PHE A 349 6.69 -12.97 -11.37
N THR A 350 6.80 -13.88 -12.33
CA THR A 350 5.94 -13.90 -13.52
C THR A 350 5.07 -15.15 -13.51
N ILE A 351 3.94 -15.13 -14.22
CA ILE A 351 3.11 -16.34 -14.39
C ILE A 351 3.96 -17.54 -14.83
N ASP A 352 4.91 -17.33 -15.74
CA ASP A 352 5.74 -18.40 -16.27
C ASP A 352 6.78 -18.92 -15.25
N SER A 353 7.40 -18.04 -14.45
CA SER A 353 8.33 -18.48 -13.41
C SER A 353 7.61 -19.27 -12.32
N VAL A 354 6.42 -18.82 -11.95
CA VAL A 354 5.51 -19.45 -10.99
C VAL A 354 5.05 -20.83 -11.51
N ARG A 355 4.59 -20.92 -12.76
CA ARG A 355 4.17 -22.21 -13.37
C ARG A 355 5.30 -23.23 -13.45
N LYS A 356 6.51 -22.79 -13.84
CA LYS A 356 7.70 -23.66 -13.90
C LYS A 356 8.04 -24.23 -12.53
N ALA A 357 7.93 -23.43 -11.47
CA ALA A 357 8.19 -23.91 -10.12
C ALA A 357 7.20 -25.02 -9.70
N VAL A 358 5.91 -24.91 -10.03
CA VAL A 358 4.88 -25.90 -9.67
C VAL A 358 4.98 -27.20 -10.47
N MET A 359 5.28 -27.13 -11.77
CA MET A 359 5.35 -28.31 -12.64
C MET A 359 6.51 -29.28 -12.30
N HIS A 360 7.42 -28.86 -11.42
CA HIS A 360 8.60 -29.63 -10.99
C HIS A 360 8.55 -30.02 -9.50
N VAL A 361 7.40 -29.89 -8.84
CA VAL A 361 7.12 -30.39 -7.48
C VAL A 361 6.55 -31.80 -7.53
#